data_AF-A0A7J6VLU4-F1
#
_entry.id   AF-A0A7J6VLU4-F1
#
_cell.length_a   1.000
_cell.length_b   1.000
_cell.length_c   1.000
_cell.angle_alpha   90.00
_cell.angle_beta   90.00
_cell.angle_gamma   90.00
#
_symmetry.space_group_name_H-M   'P 1'
#
loop_
_entity.id
_entity.type
_entity.pdbx_description
1 polymer ?
#
loop_
_entity_poly.entity_id
_entity_poly.type
_entity_poly.pdbx_seq_one_letter_code
_entity_poly.pdbx_strand_id
1 'polypeptide(L)'
;MGERGGEAKKVKWPSIKPKKNLQITHLKETHLFTIPNFLSTVESRAFIKVAESIGFAHQGSLGPTRGEAYRDNHRFAVEDPVLAATIWESGLKKVFADIEIRGKVAVGLNPNIRFYRYNVGQRFGRHIDESVDLVDGSQTYYTLLIYLSGGSNGESGESLVGGETVFYGSRRGVVAEVAPVEGMALLHIHGDKWFYESVNGDRTSQVLLYLDEMELEVKQVA
;
A
#
# COMPACT_ATOMS: atom_id res chain seq x y z
N MET A 1 24.04 -37.10 -11.96
CA MET A 1 24.32 -35.81 -12.62
C MET A 1 23.46 -34.78 -11.89
N GLY A 2 24.09 -33.90 -11.11
CA GLY A 2 23.47 -33.23 -9.97
C GLY A 2 22.35 -32.25 -10.30
N GLU A 3 21.28 -32.32 -9.50
CA GLU A 3 20.26 -31.28 -9.39
C GLU A 3 20.91 -30.02 -8.83
N ARG A 4 20.98 -28.97 -9.66
CA ARG A 4 21.29 -27.62 -9.20
C ARG A 4 20.01 -27.03 -8.61
N GLY A 5 19.77 -27.31 -7.34
CA GLY A 5 18.88 -26.49 -6.52
C GLY A 5 19.48 -25.09 -6.44
N GLY A 6 18.96 -24.16 -7.24
CA GLY A 6 19.33 -22.76 -7.14
C GLY A 6 18.89 -22.24 -5.77
N GLU A 7 19.85 -21.91 -4.92
CA GLU A 7 19.60 -21.20 -3.67
C GLU A 7 18.94 -19.86 -4.04
N ALA A 8 17.65 -19.71 -3.72
CA ALA A 8 16.95 -18.45 -3.93
C ALA A 8 17.70 -17.38 -3.13
N LYS A 9 18.30 -16.40 -3.82
CA LYS A 9 18.97 -15.29 -3.16
C LYS A 9 17.98 -14.62 -2.21
N LYS A 10 18.25 -14.70 -0.90
CA LYS A 10 17.47 -13.96 0.10
C LYS A 10 17.56 -12.47 -0.23
N VAL A 11 16.41 -11.84 -0.47
CA VAL A 11 16.31 -10.41 -0.68
C VAL A 11 16.78 -9.70 0.60
N LYS A 12 17.61 -8.67 0.46
CA LYS A 12 18.05 -7.85 1.58
C LYS A 12 17.35 -6.51 1.52
N TRP A 13 16.33 -6.34 2.36
CA TRP A 13 15.58 -5.09 2.48
C TRP A 13 16.40 -3.99 3.16
N PRO A 14 16.13 -2.70 2.86
CA PRO A 14 16.75 -1.59 3.55
C PRO A 14 16.30 -1.53 5.02
N SER A 15 17.13 -0.92 5.87
CA SER A 15 16.76 -0.70 7.27
C SER A 15 15.74 0.43 7.39
N ILE A 16 14.77 0.24 8.28
CA ILE A 16 13.78 1.27 8.65
C ILE A 16 14.17 1.82 10.01
N LYS A 17 14.31 3.14 10.13
CA LYS A 17 14.59 3.78 11.41
C LYS A 17 13.32 3.83 12.27
N PRO A 18 13.42 3.67 13.60
CA PRO A 18 12.28 3.86 14.48
C PRO A 18 11.67 5.26 14.36
N LYS A 19 10.35 5.31 14.18
CA LYS A 19 9.50 6.48 14.03
C LYS A 19 8.89 6.82 15.38
N LYS A 20 9.36 7.91 16.00
CA LYS A 20 8.94 8.28 17.37
C LYS A 20 7.68 9.14 17.42
N ASN A 21 7.47 9.98 16.40
CA ASN A 21 6.46 11.04 16.40
C ASN A 21 5.60 10.98 15.13
N LEU A 22 5.07 9.79 14.80
CA LEU A 22 4.15 9.65 13.68
C LEU A 22 2.90 10.51 13.94
N GLN A 23 2.56 11.37 12.98
CA GLN A 23 1.36 12.19 13.04
C GLN A 23 0.27 11.53 12.20
N ILE A 24 -0.93 11.40 12.75
CA ILE A 24 -2.07 10.80 12.06
C ILE A 24 -2.97 11.93 11.56
N THR A 25 -3.30 11.89 10.28
CA THR A 25 -4.31 12.78 9.69
C THR A 25 -5.52 11.95 9.33
N HIS A 26 -6.58 12.07 10.12
CA HIS A 26 -7.84 11.36 9.90
C HIS A 26 -8.64 12.01 8.77
N LEU A 27 -8.90 11.24 7.71
CA LEU A 27 -9.78 11.66 6.62
C LEU A 27 -11.22 11.21 6.89
N LYS A 28 -11.38 10.06 7.55
CA LYS A 28 -12.66 9.57 8.07
C LYS A 28 -12.46 8.68 9.29
N GLU A 29 -12.49 9.30 10.46
CA GLU A 29 -12.30 8.63 11.76
C GLU A 29 -11.11 7.66 11.71
N THR A 30 -11.23 6.48 12.30
CA THR A 30 -10.22 5.42 12.20
C THR A 30 -10.30 4.63 10.89
N HIS A 31 -11.35 4.80 10.07
CA HIS A 31 -11.56 4.01 8.85
C HIS A 31 -10.70 4.43 7.67
N LEU A 32 -10.25 5.68 7.64
CA LEU A 32 -9.40 6.22 6.57
C LEU A 32 -8.52 7.33 7.14
N PHE A 33 -7.21 7.13 7.11
CA PHE A 33 -6.26 8.10 7.63
C PHE A 33 -4.90 7.99 6.94
N THR A 34 -4.13 9.06 6.99
CA THR A 34 -2.75 9.09 6.48
C THR A 34 -1.76 9.33 7.61
N ILE A 35 -0.52 8.90 7.38
CA ILE A 35 0.63 9.14 8.23
C ILE A 35 1.71 9.77 7.35
N PRO A 36 1.79 11.12 7.31
CA PRO A 36 2.83 11.81 6.55
C PRO A 36 4.22 11.45 7.07
N ASN A 37 5.20 11.40 6.16
CA ASN A 37 6.61 11.12 6.48
C ASN A 37 6.81 9.78 7.23
N PHE A 38 5.98 8.77 6.92
CA PHE A 38 6.13 7.44 7.49
C PHE A 38 7.47 6.81 7.10
N LEU A 39 7.83 6.84 5.82
CA LEU A 39 9.20 6.63 5.35
C LEU A 39 9.86 7.98 5.02
N SER A 40 11.17 8.05 5.23
CA SER A 40 11.98 9.15 4.72
C SER A 40 12.32 8.91 3.25
N THR A 41 12.64 9.97 2.50
CA THR A 41 13.12 9.87 1.12
C THR A 41 14.27 8.88 0.93
N VAL A 42 15.19 8.79 1.91
CA VAL A 42 16.30 7.83 1.86
C VAL A 42 15.80 6.38 1.96
N GLU A 43 14.82 6.11 2.83
CA GLU A 43 14.23 4.79 2.98
C GLU A 43 13.40 4.42 1.73
N SER A 44 12.54 5.34 1.26
CA SER A 44 11.71 5.14 0.07
C SER A 44 12.55 4.79 -1.17
N ARG A 45 13.58 5.59 -1.46
CA ARG A 45 14.51 5.33 -2.58
C ARG A 45 15.27 4.00 -2.41
N ALA A 46 15.62 3.63 -1.19
CA ALA A 46 16.29 2.35 -0.93
C ALA A 46 15.35 1.16 -1.18
N PHE A 47 14.06 1.28 -0.84
CA PHE A 47 13.05 0.27 -1.19
C PHE A 47 12.85 0.17 -2.69
N ILE A 48 12.70 1.30 -3.40
CA ILE A 48 12.59 1.33 -4.87
C ILE A 48 13.77 0.59 -5.50
N LYS A 49 15.00 0.92 -5.09
CA LYS A 49 16.21 0.27 -5.63
C LYS A 49 16.21 -1.25 -5.47
N VAL A 50 15.76 -1.75 -4.31
CA VAL A 50 15.66 -3.20 -4.07
C VAL A 50 14.55 -3.80 -4.94
N ALA A 51 13.37 -3.18 -4.99
CA ALA A 51 12.24 -3.63 -5.79
C ALA A 51 12.59 -3.70 -7.29
N GLU A 52 13.29 -2.70 -7.82
CA GLU A 52 13.80 -2.70 -9.20
C GLU A 52 14.78 -3.83 -9.48
N SER A 53 15.63 -4.18 -8.50
CA SER A 53 16.59 -5.28 -8.65
C SER A 53 15.93 -6.66 -8.65
N ILE A 54 14.73 -6.78 -8.06
CA ILE A 54 13.89 -7.99 -8.12
C ILE A 54 13.20 -8.06 -9.49
N GLY A 55 12.72 -6.91 -9.97
CA GLY A 55 12.00 -6.77 -11.21
C GLY A 55 10.49 -6.91 -11.02
N PHE A 56 9.74 -6.23 -11.88
CA PHE A 56 8.27 -6.23 -11.86
C PHE A 56 7.72 -7.00 -13.06
N ALA A 57 6.64 -7.75 -12.85
CA ALA A 57 5.88 -8.36 -13.93
C ALA A 57 4.65 -7.50 -14.25
N HIS A 58 4.36 -7.31 -15.54
CA HIS A 58 3.13 -6.63 -15.95
C HIS A 58 1.91 -7.49 -15.57
N GLN A 59 0.94 -6.87 -14.90
CA GLN A 59 -0.37 -7.44 -14.62
C GLN A 59 -1.44 -6.56 -15.29
N GLY A 60 -1.97 -7.07 -16.40
CA GLY A 60 -3.16 -6.54 -17.05
C GLY A 60 -4.37 -7.45 -16.82
N SER A 61 -5.55 -6.86 -16.63
CA SER A 61 -6.84 -7.57 -16.64
C SER A 61 -7.75 -7.01 -17.74
N LEU A 62 -8.71 -7.81 -18.18
CA LEU A 62 -9.72 -7.37 -19.14
C LEU A 62 -10.83 -6.49 -18.51
N GLY A 63 -10.77 -6.22 -17.19
CA GLY A 63 -11.66 -5.30 -16.49
C GLY A 63 -12.95 -5.91 -15.88
N PRO A 64 -13.85 -5.04 -15.35
CA PRO A 64 -15.05 -5.40 -14.57
C PRO A 64 -16.03 -6.30 -15.31
N THR A 65 -15.93 -6.33 -16.63
CA THR A 65 -16.69 -7.18 -17.55
C THR A 65 -16.55 -8.67 -17.26
N ARG A 66 -15.56 -9.08 -16.45
CA ARG A 66 -15.36 -10.46 -15.99
C ARG A 66 -15.46 -10.65 -14.47
N GLY A 67 -16.04 -9.69 -13.75
CA GLY A 67 -16.19 -9.76 -12.29
C GLY A 67 -14.91 -9.42 -11.51
N GLU A 68 -13.84 -9.02 -12.20
CA GLU A 68 -12.58 -8.59 -11.60
C GLU A 68 -12.40 -7.09 -11.81
N ALA A 69 -11.87 -6.39 -10.82
CA ALA A 69 -11.51 -5.00 -10.98
C ALA A 69 -10.46 -4.83 -12.10
N TYR A 70 -10.59 -3.74 -12.87
CA TYR A 70 -9.61 -3.41 -13.90
C TYR A 70 -8.25 -3.16 -13.27
N ARG A 71 -7.25 -3.96 -13.64
CA ARG A 71 -5.85 -3.79 -13.29
C ARG A 71 -5.03 -3.56 -14.55
N ASP A 72 -4.21 -2.54 -14.50
CA ASP A 72 -3.08 -2.34 -15.38
C ASP A 72 -1.96 -1.75 -14.54
N ASN A 73 -0.99 -2.58 -14.15
CA ASN A 73 0.18 -2.17 -13.39
C ASN A 73 1.34 -3.15 -13.59
N HIS A 74 2.48 -2.82 -13.04
CA HIS A 74 3.61 -3.72 -12.87
C HIS A 74 3.71 -4.09 -11.40
N ARG A 75 3.87 -5.36 -11.05
CA ARG A 75 3.91 -5.79 -9.66
C ARG A 75 4.77 -7.01 -9.42
N PHE A 76 5.10 -7.23 -8.16
CA PHE A 76 5.47 -8.53 -7.61
C PHE A 76 4.96 -8.64 -6.17
N ALA A 77 4.98 -9.85 -5.63
CA ALA A 77 4.68 -10.11 -4.23
C ALA A 77 5.80 -10.94 -3.60
N VAL A 78 6.04 -10.70 -2.31
CA VAL A 78 6.98 -11.47 -1.50
C VAL A 78 6.30 -11.90 -0.21
N GLU A 79 6.63 -13.09 0.25
CA GLU A 79 6.24 -13.58 1.57
C GLU A 79 7.43 -13.34 2.52
N ASP A 80 7.38 -12.25 3.30
CA ASP A 80 8.49 -11.83 4.16
C ASP A 80 8.00 -11.40 5.56
N PRO A 81 7.91 -12.34 6.52
CA PRO A 81 7.48 -12.03 7.88
C PRO A 81 8.46 -11.11 8.63
N VAL A 82 9.75 -11.08 8.24
CA VAL A 82 10.75 -10.24 8.90
C VAL A 82 10.56 -8.79 8.50
N LEU A 83 10.35 -8.51 7.21
CA LEU A 83 10.03 -7.17 6.73
C LEU A 83 8.70 -6.68 7.31
N ALA A 84 7.66 -7.52 7.30
CA ALA A 84 6.36 -7.20 7.89
C ALA A 84 6.49 -6.81 9.37
N ALA A 85 7.23 -7.58 10.17
CA ALA A 85 7.50 -7.27 11.57
C ALA A 85 8.34 -5.98 11.72
N THR A 86 9.31 -5.75 10.84
CA THR A 86 10.16 -4.55 10.86
C THR A 86 9.33 -3.28 10.62
N ILE A 87 8.42 -3.30 9.64
CA ILE A 87 7.52 -2.17 9.36
C ILE A 87 6.56 -1.96 10.54
N TRP A 88 5.99 -3.03 11.10
CA TRP A 88 5.09 -2.96 12.25
C TRP A 88 5.76 -2.30 13.48
N GLU A 89 6.94 -2.79 13.85
CA GLU A 89 7.70 -2.31 15.01
C GLU A 89 8.40 -0.97 14.77
N SER A 90 8.44 -0.47 13.52
CA SER A 90 9.03 0.83 13.21
C SER A 90 8.29 1.99 13.89
N GLY A 91 7.05 1.81 14.32
CA GLY A 91 6.23 2.84 14.97
C GLY A 91 4.74 2.67 14.67
N LEU A 92 4.40 1.91 13.62
CA LEU A 92 3.02 1.63 13.24
C LEU A 92 2.22 0.93 14.34
N LYS A 93 2.86 0.01 15.08
CA LYS A 93 2.25 -0.64 16.26
C LYS A 93 1.69 0.37 17.27
N LYS A 94 2.36 1.50 17.48
CA LYS A 94 1.90 2.55 18.41
C LYS A 94 0.70 3.30 17.86
N VAL A 95 0.65 3.52 16.55
CA VAL A 95 -0.52 4.14 15.87
C VAL A 95 -1.77 3.31 16.10
N PHE A 96 -1.64 1.99 16.08
CA PHE A 96 -2.74 1.06 16.31
C PHE A 96 -3.03 0.72 17.77
N ALA A 97 -2.23 1.22 18.73
CA ALA A 97 -2.43 0.91 20.14
C ALA A 97 -3.80 1.38 20.66
N ASP A 98 -4.29 2.50 20.13
CA ASP A 98 -5.56 3.12 20.52
C ASP A 98 -6.68 2.89 19.47
N ILE A 99 -6.46 1.99 18.50
CA ILE A 99 -7.44 1.69 17.44
C ILE A 99 -8.01 0.30 17.69
N GLU A 100 -9.27 0.28 18.13
CA GLU A 100 -10.09 -0.93 18.24
C GLU A 100 -11.22 -0.87 17.21
N ILE A 101 -11.41 -1.96 16.45
CA ILE A 101 -12.50 -2.08 15.48
C ILE A 101 -13.33 -3.30 15.81
N ARG A 102 -14.59 -3.07 16.19
CA ARG A 102 -15.56 -4.14 16.50
C ARG A 102 -15.03 -5.13 17.56
N GLY A 103 -14.38 -4.64 18.62
CA GLY A 103 -13.80 -5.50 19.66
C GLY A 103 -12.44 -6.07 19.30
N LYS A 104 -11.91 -5.80 18.10
CA LYS A 104 -10.65 -6.38 17.62
C LYS A 104 -9.51 -5.39 17.66
N VAL A 105 -8.33 -5.90 18.01
CA VAL A 105 -7.08 -5.13 18.10
C VAL A 105 -6.07 -5.60 17.05
N ALA A 106 -5.31 -4.67 16.50
CA ALA A 106 -4.26 -4.99 15.54
C ALA A 106 -3.03 -5.60 16.23
N VAL A 107 -2.51 -6.68 15.65
CA VAL A 107 -1.40 -7.46 16.23
C VAL A 107 -0.18 -7.53 15.33
N GLY A 108 -0.28 -7.08 14.08
CA GLY A 108 0.83 -7.11 13.13
C GLY A 108 0.38 -6.87 11.69
N LEU A 109 1.29 -7.15 10.77
CA LEU A 109 1.04 -7.11 9.33
C LEU A 109 1.02 -8.52 8.74
N ASN A 110 0.27 -8.69 7.66
CA ASN A 110 0.29 -9.85 6.79
C ASN A 110 1.68 -9.94 6.13
N PRO A 111 2.37 -11.09 6.20
CA PRO A 111 3.69 -11.29 5.56
C PRO A 111 3.67 -11.24 4.04
N ASN A 112 2.50 -11.33 3.40
CA ASN A 112 2.35 -11.14 1.95
C ASN A 112 2.40 -9.65 1.59
N ILE A 113 3.57 -9.20 1.14
CA ILE A 113 3.87 -7.80 0.81
C ILE A 113 3.87 -7.65 -0.70
N ARG A 114 3.14 -6.64 -1.20
CA ARG A 114 3.02 -6.39 -2.65
C ARG A 114 3.69 -5.06 -2.98
N PHE A 115 4.48 -5.07 -4.04
CA PHE A 115 5.03 -3.86 -4.62
C PHE A 115 4.36 -3.63 -5.97
N TYR A 116 3.94 -2.40 -6.21
CA TYR A 116 3.35 -1.99 -7.48
C TYR A 116 4.15 -0.84 -8.07
N ARG A 117 4.15 -0.79 -9.39
CA ARG A 117 4.71 0.25 -10.24
C ARG A 117 3.69 0.61 -11.31
N TYR A 118 3.37 1.89 -11.42
CA TYR A 118 2.48 2.41 -12.45
C TYR A 118 3.25 3.30 -13.42
N ASN A 119 3.22 2.94 -14.69
CA ASN A 119 3.72 3.75 -15.81
C ASN A 119 2.60 4.61 -16.39
N VAL A 120 2.92 5.65 -17.16
CA VAL A 120 1.96 6.56 -17.82
C VAL A 120 0.76 5.81 -18.42
N GLY A 121 -0.46 6.19 -18.00
CA GLY A 121 -1.73 5.63 -18.45
C GLY A 121 -2.21 4.38 -17.71
N GLN A 122 -1.34 3.73 -16.93
CA GLN A 122 -1.68 2.57 -16.10
C GLN A 122 -2.55 2.97 -14.91
N ARG A 123 -3.46 2.09 -14.51
CA ARG A 123 -4.37 2.33 -13.39
C ARG A 123 -4.89 1.06 -12.77
N PHE A 124 -5.32 1.20 -11.52
CA PHE A 124 -6.14 0.22 -10.85
C PHE A 124 -7.55 0.82 -10.68
N GLY A 125 -8.51 0.20 -11.35
CA GLY A 125 -9.92 0.54 -11.27
C GLY A 125 -10.54 0.18 -9.92
N ARG A 126 -11.76 0.72 -9.74
CA ARG A 126 -12.61 0.58 -8.56
C ARG A 126 -12.67 -0.86 -8.06
N HIS A 127 -12.32 -1.05 -6.78
CA HIS A 127 -12.41 -2.33 -6.10
C HIS A 127 -12.64 -2.16 -4.60
N ILE A 128 -13.01 -3.26 -3.95
CA ILE A 128 -13.10 -3.37 -2.50
C ILE A 128 -12.01 -4.36 -2.07
N ASP A 129 -11.24 -3.99 -1.05
CA ASP A 129 -10.30 -4.89 -0.41
C ASP A 129 -11.04 -5.79 0.59
N GLU A 130 -10.85 -7.10 0.40
CA GLU A 130 -11.48 -8.13 1.22
C GLU A 130 -10.59 -8.51 2.40
N SER A 131 -11.22 -8.81 3.53
CA SER A 131 -10.55 -9.42 4.68
C SER A 131 -10.16 -10.86 4.39
N VAL A 132 -8.92 -11.21 4.72
CA VAL A 132 -8.38 -12.56 4.56
C VAL A 132 -8.19 -13.19 5.94
N ASP A 133 -8.75 -14.40 6.12
CA ASP A 133 -8.47 -15.23 7.28
C ASP A 133 -7.10 -15.88 7.14
N LEU A 134 -6.25 -15.72 8.15
CA LEU A 134 -4.89 -16.23 8.17
C LEU A 134 -4.81 -17.54 8.96
N VAL A 135 -3.77 -18.32 8.66
CA VAL A 135 -3.53 -19.65 9.28
C VAL A 135 -3.34 -19.56 10.80
N ASP A 136 -2.86 -18.42 11.31
CA ASP A 136 -2.69 -18.16 12.75
C ASP A 136 -4.00 -17.78 13.47
N GLY A 137 -5.14 -17.82 12.76
CA GLY A 137 -6.45 -17.47 13.30
C GLY A 137 -6.74 -15.97 13.36
N SER A 138 -5.78 -15.12 12.96
CA SER A 138 -6.02 -13.69 12.77
C SER A 138 -6.69 -13.42 11.42
N GLN A 139 -7.21 -12.21 11.25
CA GLN A 139 -7.86 -11.79 10.01
C GLN A 139 -7.40 -10.38 9.63
N THR A 140 -7.27 -10.09 8.34
CA THR A 140 -6.86 -8.75 7.87
C THR A 140 -8.02 -7.76 7.80
N TYR A 141 -7.78 -6.51 8.22
CA TYR A 141 -8.82 -5.48 8.37
C TYR A 141 -8.48 -4.13 7.77
N TYR A 142 -7.20 -3.83 7.56
CA TYR A 142 -6.78 -2.60 6.91
C TYR A 142 -5.80 -2.90 5.79
N THR A 143 -5.94 -2.15 4.71
CA THR A 143 -4.88 -1.99 3.72
C THR A 143 -3.98 -0.86 4.19
N LEU A 144 -2.68 -1.11 4.22
CA LEU A 144 -1.61 -0.15 4.40
C LEU A 144 -0.93 0.06 3.05
N LEU A 145 -1.14 1.21 2.45
CA LEU A 145 -0.42 1.68 1.26
C LEU A 145 0.70 2.61 1.72
N ILE A 146 1.93 2.37 1.27
CA ILE A 146 3.06 3.28 1.49
C ILE A 146 3.55 3.74 0.13
N TYR A 147 3.38 5.02 -0.16
CA TYR A 147 3.87 5.62 -1.39
C TYR A 147 5.39 5.78 -1.33
N LEU A 148 6.11 5.09 -2.20
CA LEU A 148 7.57 5.13 -2.28
C LEU A 148 8.06 6.23 -3.23
N SER A 149 7.21 6.68 -4.14
CA SER A 149 7.40 7.88 -4.97
C SER A 149 6.12 8.72 -4.95
N GLY A 150 6.22 9.98 -5.36
CA GLY A 150 5.08 10.89 -5.37
C GLY A 150 5.48 12.35 -5.39
N GLY A 151 4.52 13.23 -5.10
CA GLY A 151 4.81 14.65 -4.88
C GLY A 151 5.87 14.84 -3.79
N SER A 152 6.74 15.84 -3.97
CA SER A 152 7.77 16.19 -3.00
C SER A 152 7.24 17.24 -2.01
N ASN A 153 7.61 17.11 -0.74
CA ASN A 153 7.39 18.15 0.27
C ASN A 153 8.44 19.29 0.13
N GLY A 154 8.58 19.88 -1.06
CA GLY A 154 9.35 21.10 -1.26
C GLY A 154 10.73 20.98 -1.96
N GLU A 155 11.00 19.92 -2.73
CA GLU A 155 12.14 19.90 -3.65
C GLU A 155 11.66 19.96 -5.10
N SER A 156 12.29 20.83 -5.91
CA SER A 156 11.96 21.17 -7.30
C SER A 156 12.21 20.02 -8.30
N GLY A 157 11.67 18.84 -8.02
CA GLY A 157 11.49 17.77 -8.99
C GLY A 157 10.18 17.96 -9.74
N GLU A 158 10.07 17.34 -10.92
CA GLU A 158 8.82 17.28 -11.67
C GLU A 158 7.71 16.74 -10.74
N SER A 159 6.68 17.55 -10.51
CA SER A 159 5.59 17.17 -9.63
C SER A 159 4.78 16.06 -10.30
N LEU A 160 4.56 14.96 -9.59
CA LEU A 160 3.64 13.92 -10.04
C LEU A 160 2.25 14.53 -10.26
N VAL A 161 1.70 14.34 -11.45
CA VAL A 161 0.31 14.70 -11.79
C VAL A 161 -0.47 13.40 -11.97
N GLY A 162 -1.56 13.24 -11.23
CA GLY A 162 -2.33 12.00 -11.20
C GLY A 162 -1.80 10.99 -10.17
N GLY A 163 -2.38 9.78 -10.20
CA GLY A 163 -2.01 8.68 -9.29
C GLY A 163 -2.67 8.77 -7.92
N GLU A 164 -3.66 9.64 -7.77
CA GLU A 164 -4.44 9.79 -6.54
C GLU A 164 -5.19 8.50 -6.23
N THR A 165 -5.18 8.10 -4.96
CA THR A 165 -6.06 7.03 -4.48
C THR A 165 -7.38 7.66 -4.07
N VAL A 166 -8.41 7.42 -4.89
CA VAL A 166 -9.74 8.04 -4.72
C VAL A 166 -10.68 7.08 -3.99
N PHE A 167 -11.33 7.53 -2.93
CA PHE A 167 -12.27 6.75 -2.13
C PHE A 167 -13.70 7.17 -2.48
N TYR A 168 -14.61 6.23 -2.71
CA TYR A 168 -16.02 6.51 -3.10
C TYR A 168 -17.02 5.89 -2.17
N GLY A 169 -17.90 6.70 -1.57
CA GLY A 169 -18.98 6.25 -0.68
C GLY A 169 -20.08 5.43 -1.36
N SER A 170 -21.06 4.99 -0.57
CA SER A 170 -22.15 4.09 -1.01
C SER A 170 -23.01 4.60 -2.16
N ARG A 171 -23.04 5.92 -2.37
CA ARG A 171 -23.74 6.56 -3.51
C ARG A 171 -22.83 6.78 -4.72
N ARG A 172 -21.66 6.15 -4.76
CA ARG A 172 -20.61 6.31 -5.79
C ARG A 172 -20.08 7.76 -5.92
N GLY A 173 -20.28 8.58 -4.89
CA GLY A 173 -19.67 9.90 -4.79
C GLY A 173 -18.28 9.80 -4.16
N VAL A 174 -17.34 10.63 -4.61
CA VAL A 174 -16.01 10.76 -3.99
C VAL A 174 -16.19 11.27 -2.57
N VAL A 175 -15.54 10.61 -1.60
CA VAL A 175 -15.56 10.99 -0.17
C VAL A 175 -14.18 11.36 0.36
N ALA A 176 -13.12 10.90 -0.30
CA ALA A 176 -11.76 11.34 -0.07
C ALA A 176 -10.93 11.09 -1.32
N GLU A 177 -9.87 11.86 -1.47
CA GLU A 177 -8.89 11.73 -2.55
C GLU A 177 -7.53 12.00 -1.93
N VAL A 178 -6.60 11.08 -2.12
CA VAL A 178 -5.28 11.13 -1.51
C VAL A 178 -4.25 11.15 -2.61
N ALA A 179 -3.63 12.31 -2.81
CA ALA A 179 -2.49 12.42 -3.70
C ALA A 179 -1.28 11.65 -3.13
N PRO A 180 -0.57 10.86 -3.94
CA PRO A 180 0.63 10.17 -3.52
C PRO A 180 1.73 11.17 -3.17
N VAL A 181 2.22 11.08 -1.93
CA VAL A 181 3.34 11.88 -1.42
C VAL A 181 4.41 10.90 -0.99
N GLU A 182 5.66 11.11 -1.45
CA GLU A 182 6.76 10.20 -1.13
C GLU A 182 6.88 9.97 0.39
N GLY A 183 6.91 8.71 0.78
CA GLY A 183 7.06 8.26 2.15
C GLY A 183 5.79 8.40 3.01
N MET A 184 4.68 8.87 2.46
CA MET A 184 3.40 8.87 3.19
C MET A 184 2.81 7.46 3.23
N ALA A 185 2.29 7.08 4.40
CA ALA A 185 1.42 5.91 4.52
C ALA A 185 -0.05 6.32 4.48
N LEU A 186 -0.88 5.53 3.83
CA LEU A 186 -2.33 5.63 3.77
C LEU A 186 -2.92 4.33 4.29
N LEU A 187 -3.85 4.43 5.24
CA LEU A 187 -4.54 3.29 5.80
C LEU A 187 -6.04 3.41 5.57
N HIS A 188 -6.66 2.33 5.13
CA HIS A 188 -8.10 2.23 5.00
C HIS A 188 -8.62 0.86 5.39
N ILE A 189 -9.82 0.82 5.96
CA ILE A 189 -10.46 -0.43 6.38
C ILE A 189 -10.96 -1.27 5.18
N HIS A 190 -10.96 -2.59 5.33
CA HIS A 190 -11.53 -3.55 4.37
C HIS A 190 -13.08 -3.58 4.42
N GLY A 191 -13.69 -4.08 3.34
CA GLY A 191 -15.08 -4.58 3.33
C GLY A 191 -16.21 -3.63 2.85
N ASP A 192 -17.34 -4.26 2.53
CA ASP A 192 -18.49 -3.70 1.77
C ASP A 192 -19.29 -2.58 2.46
N LYS A 193 -19.27 -2.49 3.80
CA LYS A 193 -20.12 -1.51 4.53
C LYS A 193 -19.62 -0.07 4.38
N TRP A 194 -18.37 0.09 3.99
CA TRP A 194 -17.73 1.38 3.79
C TRP A 194 -17.18 1.37 2.37
N PHE A 195 -18.08 1.39 1.39
CA PHE A 195 -17.74 1.64 0.00
C PHE A 195 -16.67 2.73 -0.02
N TYR A 196 -15.46 2.32 -0.35
CA TYR A 196 -14.43 3.17 -0.86
C TYR A 196 -13.82 2.38 -1.98
N GLU A 197 -14.25 2.68 -3.19
CA GLU A 197 -13.63 2.08 -4.35
C GLU A 197 -12.34 2.82 -4.66
N SER A 198 -11.17 2.34 -4.22
CA SER A 198 -9.91 2.98 -4.63
C SER A 198 -9.82 3.01 -6.16
N VAL A 199 -9.71 4.21 -6.73
CA VAL A 199 -9.32 4.41 -8.12
C VAL A 199 -8.00 5.11 -8.10
N ASN A 200 -7.01 4.52 -8.73
CA ASN A 200 -5.85 5.28 -9.19
C ASN A 200 -6.23 5.90 -10.56
N GLY A 201 -6.55 7.20 -10.57
CA GLY A 201 -6.65 8.06 -11.77
C GLY A 201 -7.76 7.77 -12.81
N ASP A 202 -8.77 8.64 -12.88
CA ASP A 202 -9.70 8.74 -14.04
C ASP A 202 -10.02 10.19 -14.46
N ARG A 203 -9.20 11.18 -14.08
CA ARG A 203 -9.37 12.57 -14.51
C ARG A 203 -8.08 13.15 -15.08
N THR A 204 -8.13 13.30 -16.42
CA THR A 204 -7.31 14.15 -17.29
C THR A 204 -5.84 13.80 -17.48
N SER A 205 -5.59 13.08 -18.59
CA SER A 205 -4.57 13.35 -19.60
C SER A 205 -3.21 13.93 -19.16
N GLN A 206 -2.20 13.05 -19.32
CA GLN A 206 -0.78 13.31 -19.61
C GLN A 206 0.21 13.29 -18.43
N VAL A 207 1.13 12.31 -18.55
CA VAL A 207 2.42 12.10 -17.87
C VAL A 207 2.37 11.64 -16.40
N LEU A 208 2.35 10.31 -16.19
CA LEU A 208 2.87 9.73 -14.95
C LEU A 208 4.39 9.83 -14.92
N LEU A 209 4.91 10.27 -13.78
CA LEU A 209 6.19 9.79 -13.28
C LEU A 209 5.87 8.56 -12.44
N TYR A 210 6.69 7.52 -12.56
CA TYR A 210 6.47 6.21 -11.92
C TYR A 210 5.94 6.33 -10.49
N LEU A 211 4.76 5.74 -10.22
CA LEU A 211 4.27 5.57 -8.85
C LEU A 211 4.67 4.18 -8.37
N ASP A 212 5.58 4.13 -7.39
CA ASP A 212 5.91 2.92 -6.66
C ASP A 212 5.14 2.94 -5.32
N GLU A 213 4.41 1.88 -5.01
CA GLU A 213 3.68 1.72 -3.74
C GLU A 213 3.93 0.33 -3.14
N MET A 214 3.94 0.27 -1.81
CA MET A 214 4.04 -0.96 -1.05
C MET A 214 2.75 -1.18 -0.27
N GLU A 215 2.10 -2.32 -0.51
CA GLU A 215 0.84 -2.70 0.13
C GLU A 215 1.08 -3.83 1.13
N LEU A 216 0.60 -3.63 2.35
CA LEU A 216 0.53 -4.64 3.41
C LEU A 216 -0.87 -4.64 4.01
N GLU A 217 -1.25 -5.73 4.64
CA GLU A 217 -2.55 -5.82 5.31
C GLU A 217 -2.36 -5.90 6.83
N VAL A 218 -3.10 -5.13 7.62
CA VAL A 218 -3.04 -5.18 9.09
C VAL A 218 -3.92 -6.30 9.59
N LYS A 219 -3.34 -7.23 10.35
CA LYS A 219 -4.08 -8.34 10.96
C LYS A 219 -4.56 -7.99 12.37
N GLN A 220 -5.76 -8.45 12.69
CA GLN A 220 -6.42 -8.26 13.97
C GLN A 220 -6.87 -9.59 14.58
N VAL A 221 -7.00 -9.60 15.90
CA VAL A 221 -7.57 -10.72 16.68
C VAL A 221 -8.73 -10.20 17.53
N ALA A 222 -9.63 -11.11 17.91
CA ALA A 222 -10.73 -10.83 18.84
C ALA A 222 -10.26 -10.61 20.28
#